data_AF-A0A951HYJ8-F1
#
_entry.id   AF-A0A951HYJ8-F1
#
_cell.length_a   1.000
_cell.length_b   1.000
_cell.length_c   1.000
_cell.angle_alpha   90.00
_cell.angle_beta   90.00
_cell.angle_gamma   90.00
#
_symmetry.space_group_name_H-M   'P 1'
#
loop_
_entity.id
_entity.type
_entity.pdbx_description
1 polymer ?
#
loop_
_entity_poly.entity_id
_entity_poly.type
_entity_poly.pdbx_seq_one_letter_code
_entity_poly.pdbx_strand_id
1 'polypeptide(L)' 'MFDQYTLGIEEEFQIVDPKTRELRSHVSEFLDEGKMILGEKIKPEMIQSMIEVGTGICANIQEARA' A
#
# COMPACT_ATOMS: atom_id res chain seq x y z
N MET A 1 -21.70 20.14 -18.18
CA MET A 1 -20.23 20.15 -18.03
C MET A 1 -19.92 18.99 -17.11
N PHE A 2 -19.34 17.91 -17.61
CA PHE A 2 -18.94 16.82 -16.73
C PHE A 2 -17.64 17.25 -16.06
N ASP A 3 -17.63 17.27 -14.73
CA ASP A 3 -16.38 17.45 -13.97
C ASP A 3 -15.41 16.33 -14.36
N GLN A 4 -14.13 16.65 -14.44
CA GLN A 4 -13.10 15.69 -14.83
C GLN A 4 -13.01 14.61 -13.73
N TYR A 5 -13.27 13.34 -14.08
CA TYR A 5 -13.18 12.24 -13.13
C TYR A 5 -11.74 12.05 -12.64
N THR A 6 -11.60 11.74 -11.35
CA THR A 6 -10.34 11.39 -10.70
C THR A 6 -10.37 9.94 -10.20
N LEU A 7 -9.21 9.40 -9.85
CA LEU A 7 -9.09 8.07 -9.25
C LEU A 7 -8.07 8.05 -8.11
N GLY A 8 -8.24 7.11 -7.19
CA GLY A 8 -7.20 6.67 -6.25
C GLY A 8 -7.15 5.15 -6.28
N ILE A 9 -5.98 4.57 -6.04
CA ILE A 9 -5.76 3.12 -6.03
C ILE A 9 -5.19 2.72 -4.67
N GLU A 10 -5.76 1.67 -4.08
CA GLU A 10 -5.26 1.02 -2.87
C GLU A 10 -4.88 -0.43 -3.24
N GLU A 11 -3.69 -0.85 -2.82
CA GLU A 11 -3.15 -2.19 -3.04
C GLU A 11 -2.80 -2.82 -1.68
N GLU A 12 -3.41 -3.96 -1.38
CA GLU A 12 -3.14 -4.74 -0.17
C GLU A 12 -2.20 -5.91 -0.48
N PHE A 13 -1.11 -6.00 0.29
CA PHE A 13 -0.09 -7.04 0.14
C PHE A 13 -0.02 -7.91 1.39
N GLN A 14 0.13 -9.22 1.18
CA GLN A 14 0.38 -10.18 2.25
C GLN A 14 1.88 -10.28 2.53
N ILE A 15 2.24 -10.17 3.81
CA ILE A 15 3.60 -10.43 4.28
C ILE A 15 3.78 -11.94 4.41
N VAL A 16 4.70 -12.49 3.62
CA VAL A 16 4.97 -13.93 3.58
C VAL A 16 6.43 -14.23 3.92
N ASP A 17 6.64 -15.35 4.60
CA ASP A 17 7.98 -15.92 4.76
C ASP A 17 8.49 -16.40 3.39
N PRO A 18 9.65 -15.92 2.89
CA PRO A 18 10.12 -16.26 1.55
C PRO A 18 10.50 -17.74 1.40
N LYS A 19 10.75 -18.45 2.50
CA LYS A 19 11.10 -19.88 2.50
C LYS A 19 9.87 -20.76 2.69
N THR A 20 9.05 -20.48 3.71
CA THR A 20 7.90 -21.34 4.05
C THR A 20 6.61 -20.97 3.33
N ARG A 21 6.52 -19.73 2.81
CA ARG A 21 5.32 -19.13 2.21
C ARG A 21 4.15 -18.91 3.19
N GLU A 22 4.40 -19.05 4.48
CA GLU A 22 3.42 -18.77 5.52
C GLU A 22 3.27 -17.26 5.75
N LEU A 23 2.08 -16.85 6.22
CA LEU A 23 1.83 -15.46 6.62
C LEU A 23 2.64 -15.09 7.87
N ARG A 24 3.23 -13.89 7.85
CA ARG A 24 4.02 -13.35 8.97
C ARG A 24 3.38 -12.08 9.51
N SER A 25 3.14 -12.03 10.82
CA SER A 25 2.52 -10.87 11.49
C SER A 25 3.49 -9.73 11.84
N HIS A 26 4.70 -9.68 11.27
CA HIS A 26 5.73 -8.68 11.58
C HIS A 26 5.49 -7.33 10.85
N VAL A 27 4.24 -6.86 10.84
CA VAL A 27 3.85 -5.61 10.18
C VAL A 27 4.62 -4.41 10.72
N SER A 28 4.88 -4.35 12.03
CA SER A 28 5.48 -3.19 12.69
C SER A 28 6.92 -2.91 12.24
N GLU A 29 7.78 -3.93 12.18
CA GLU A 29 9.16 -3.77 11.68
C GLU A 29 9.18 -3.36 10.20
N PHE A 30 8.27 -3.93 9.40
CA PHE A 30 8.17 -3.61 7.96
C PHE A 30 7.65 -2.19 7.71
N LEU A 31 6.76 -1.69 8.57
CA LEU A 31 6.21 -0.34 8.47
C LEU A 31 7.22 0.74 8.82
N ASP A 32 8.13 0.50 9.75
CA ASP A 32 9.14 1.49 10.12
C ASP A 32 10.10 1.75 8.94
N GLU A 33 10.53 0.70 8.24
CA GLU A 33 11.29 0.83 6.99
C GLU A 33 10.43 1.39 5.84
N GLY A 34 9.20 0.89 5.69
CA GLY A 34 8.28 1.32 4.64
C GLY A 34 7.91 2.80 4.73
N LYS A 35 7.69 3.34 5.94
CA LYS A 35 7.39 4.76 6.16
C LYS A 35 8.55 5.67 5.78
N MET A 36 9.80 5.23 5.93
CA MET A 36 10.95 6.01 5.47
C MET A 36 10.97 6.17 3.94
N ILE A 37 10.42 5.22 3.20
CA ILE A 37 10.44 5.19 1.72
C ILE A 37 9.14 5.77 1.13
N LEU A 38 7.98 5.41 1.69
CA LEU A 38 6.65 5.69 1.14
C LEU A 38 5.85 6.72 1.96
N GLY A 39 6.33 7.13 3.13
CA GLY A 39 5.66 8.10 3.99
C GLY A 39 4.27 7.64 4.44
N GLU A 40 3.28 8.53 4.31
CA GLU A 40 1.87 8.28 4.68
C GLU A 40 1.12 7.36 3.71
N LYS A 41 1.76 6.94 2.61
CA LYS A 41 1.16 6.07 1.59
C LYS A 41 1.17 4.59 1.97
N ILE A 42 1.77 4.22 3.10
CA ILE A 42 1.77 2.86 3.62
C ILE A 42 1.08 2.80 4.98
N LYS A 43 0.17 1.84 5.17
CA LYS A 43 -0.57 1.68 6.42
C LYS A 43 -0.60 0.21 6.89
N PRO A 44 -0.60 -0.02 8.21
CA PRO A 44 -0.97 -1.33 8.75
C PRO A 44 -2.42 -1.63 8.41
N GLU A 45 -2.68 -2.86 7.99
CA GLU A 45 -4.06 -3.35 7.83
C GLU A 45 -4.56 -4.01 9.13
N MET A 46 -5.88 -4.22 9.25
CA MET A 46 -6.48 -4.92 10.41
C MET A 46 -5.85 -6.30 10.63
N ILE A 47 -5.50 -6.99 9.55
CA ILE A 47 -4.75 -8.24 9.60
C ILE A 47 -3.26 -7.89 9.65
N GLN A 48 -2.61 -8.20 10.77
CA GLN A 48 -1.19 -7.90 11.03
C GLN A 48 -0.21 -8.58 10.05
N SER A 49 -0.67 -9.43 9.15
CA SER A 49 0.12 -10.00 8.05
C SER A 49 -0.15 -9.31 6.71
N MET A 50 -0.76 -8.13 6.71
CA MET A 50 -1.05 -7.35 5.51
C MET A 50 -0.64 -5.89 5.67
N ILE A 51 -0.22 -5.30 4.56
CA ILE A 51 0.05 -3.86 4.43
C ILE A 51 -0.78 -3.31 3.28
N GLU A 52 -1.24 -2.08 3.42
CA GLU A 52 -1.88 -1.32 2.35
C GLU A 52 -0.91 -0.27 1.82
N VAL A 53 -0.85 -0.13 0.49
CA VAL A 53 -0.20 0.98 -0.20
C VAL A 53 -1.22 1.74 -1.03
N GLY A 54 -1.26 3.06 -0.89
CA GLY A 54 -2.22 3.92 -1.57
C GLY A 54 -1.58 4.99 -2.46
N THR A 55 -2.23 5.31 -3.57
CA THR A 55 -1.94 6.54 -4.33
C THR A 55 -2.60 7.76 -3.68
N GLY A 56 -2.24 8.96 -4.15
CA GLY A 56 -3.08 10.14 -3.94
C GLY A 56 -4.31 10.12 -4.85
N ILE A 57 -5.04 11.25 -4.87
CA ILE A 57 -6.05 11.51 -5.91
C ILE A 57 -5.30 11.86 -7.20
N CYS A 58 -5.50 11.06 -8.23
CA CYS A 58 -4.87 11.17 -9.54
C CYS A 58 -5.89 11.56 -10.61
N ALA A 59 -5.45 12.30 -11.62
CA ALA A 59 -6.26 12.69 -12.77
C ALA A 59 -6.39 11.57 -13.82
N ASN A 60 -5.45 10.62 -13.87
CA ASN A 60 -5.45 9.49 -14.80
C ASN A 60 -4.53 8.35 -14.32
N ILE A 61 -4.57 7.21 -15.04
CA ILE A 61 -3.81 6.01 -14.68
C ILE A 61 -2.29 6.17 -14.83
N GLN A 62 -1.82 7.11 -15.66
CA GLN A 62 -0.40 7.38 -15.82
C GLN A 62 0.16 8.06 -14.56
N GLU A 63 -0.59 9.00 -13.98
CA GLU A 63 -0.26 9.63 -12.70
C GLU A 63 -0.29 8.63 -11.54
N ALA A 64 -1.25 7.71 -11.53
CA ALA A 64 -1.32 6.67 -10.50
C ALA A 64 -0.15 5.68 -10.52
N ARG A 65 0.58 5.56 -11.64
CA ARG A 65 1.69 4.62 -11.83
C ARG A 65 3.07 5.21 -11.52
N ALA A 66 3.19 6.54 -11.51
CA ALA A 66 4.45 7.27 -11.37
C ALA A 66 4.97 7.26 -9.93
#